data_AF-A0A0C2RY64-F1
#
_entry.id   AF-A0A0C2RY64-F1
#
_cell.length_a   1.000
_cell.length_b   1.000
_cell.length_c   1.000
_cell.angle_alpha   90.00
_cell.angle_beta   90.00
_cell.angle_gamma   90.00
#
_symmetry.space_group_name_H-M   'P 1'
#
loop_
_entity.id
_entity.type
_entity.pdbx_description
1 polymer ?
#
loop_
_entity_poly.entity_id
_entity_poly.type
_entity_poly.pdbx_seq_one_letter_code
_entity_poly.pdbx_strand_id
1 'polypeptide(L)' 'RRKNLLWTKNRVQQSVVCVPKGLHDGRSVQGIIIDASHETIGHLGPRKTLEYVRRWFWW' A
#
# COMPACT_ATOMS: atom_id res chain seq x y z
N ARG A 1 -17.49 9.73 1.91
CA ARG A 1 -16.70 10.69 1.09
C ARG A 1 -15.33 10.06 0.86
N ARG A 2 -14.93 9.75 -0.39
CA ARG A 2 -13.54 9.31 -0.64
C ARG A 2 -12.65 10.49 -0.25
N LYS A 3 -11.74 10.27 0.72
CA LYS A 3 -10.76 11.28 1.15
C LYS A 3 -10.02 11.82 -0.09
N ASN A 4 -9.40 13.00 0.01
CA ASN A 4 -8.58 13.65 -1.04
C ASN A 4 -7.35 12.80 -1.43
N LEU A 5 -7.60 11.59 -1.93
CA LEU A 5 -6.66 10.55 -2.27
C LEU A 5 -6.96 10.14 -3.71
N LEU A 6 -5.90 9.78 -4.44
CA LEU A 6 -6.03 9.25 -5.78
C LEU A 6 -6.36 7.75 -5.71
N TRP A 7 -7.35 7.31 -6.49
CA TRP A 7 -7.78 5.92 -6.55
C TRP A 7 -7.67 5.39 -7.98
N THR A 8 -7.35 4.10 -8.11
CA THR A 8 -7.40 3.37 -9.39
C THR A 8 -8.13 2.03 -9.22
N LYS A 9 -8.34 1.33 -10.32
CA LYS A 9 -8.86 -0.03 -10.35
C LYS A 9 -7.71 -1.01 -10.59
N ASN A 10 -7.58 -2.01 -9.73
CA ASN A 10 -6.64 -3.11 -9.96
C ASN A 10 -7.19 -4.10 -11.03
N ARG A 11 -6.42 -5.15 -11.36
CA ARG A 11 -6.79 -6.15 -12.38
C ARG A 11 -8.10 -6.88 -12.10
N VAL A 12 -8.53 -6.95 -10.84
CA VAL A 12 -9.80 -7.58 -10.41
C VAL A 12 -10.88 -6.54 -10.11
N GLN A 13 -10.77 -5.33 -10.68
CA GLN A 13 -11.75 -4.23 -10.58
C GLN A 13 -12.00 -3.69 -9.16
N GLN A 14 -11.12 -4.00 -8.20
CA GLN A 14 -11.16 -3.43 -6.86
C GLN A 14 -10.55 -2.03 -6.85
N SER A 15 -11.18 -1.12 -6.10
CA SER A 15 -10.66 0.24 -5.91
C SER A 15 -9.52 0.24 -4.91
N VAL A 16 -8.36 0.69 -5.34
CA VAL A 16 -7.12 0.75 -4.55
C VAL A 16 -6.55 2.17 -4.55
N VAL A 17 -5.81 2.52 -3.50
CA VAL A 17 -5.21 3.85 -3.34
C VAL A 17 -3.90 3.93 -4.13
N CYS A 18 -3.75 4.95 -4.95
CA CYS A 18 -2.49 5.23 -5.64
C CYS A 18 -1.49 5.87 -4.66
N VAL A 19 -0.31 5.27 -4.53
CA VAL A 19 0.72 5.74 -3.61
C VAL A 19 1.81 6.48 -4.40
N PRO A 20 2.08 7.76 -4.10
CA PRO A 20 3.13 8.50 -4.78
C PRO A 20 4.52 8.00 -4.39
N LYS A 21 5.49 8.22 -5.28
CA LYS A 21 6.91 8.21 -4.90
C LYS A 21 7.18 9.51 -4.15
N GLY A 22 7.64 9.42 -2.91
CA GLY A 22 7.90 10.59 -2.07
C GLY A 22 8.30 10.21 -0.66
N LEU A 23 8.74 11.22 0.09
CA LEU A 23 9.08 11.09 1.50
C LEU A 23 7.98 11.74 2.36
N HIS A 24 7.70 11.12 3.49
CA HIS A 24 6.95 11.68 4.60
C HIS A 24 7.85 11.60 5.83
N ASP A 25 8.17 12.74 6.42
CA ASP A 25 9.10 12.86 7.55
C ASP A 25 10.44 12.12 7.33
N GLY A 26 11.00 12.29 6.13
CA GLY A 26 12.27 11.67 5.73
C GLY A 26 12.20 10.17 5.39
N ARG A 27 11.04 9.52 5.54
CA ARG A 27 10.83 8.11 5.17
C ARG A 27 10.02 7.96 3.90
N SER A 28 10.35 6.96 3.08
CA SER A 28 9.55 6.62 1.89
C SER A 28 8.11 6.29 2.28
N VAL A 29 7.14 6.95 1.65
CA VAL A 29 5.71 6.63 1.85
C VAL A 29 5.42 5.16 1.53
N GLN A 30 6.05 4.63 0.47
CA GLN A 30 5.94 3.22 0.10
C GLN A 30 6.58 2.31 1.16
N GLY A 31 7.71 2.72 1.73
CA GLY A 31 8.37 2.00 2.83
C GLY A 31 7.49 1.93 4.08
N ILE A 32 6.92 3.07 4.50
CA ILE A 32 5.98 3.14 5.62
C ILE A 32 4.82 2.16 5.43
N ILE A 33 4.25 2.07 4.22
CA ILE A 33 3.15 1.16 3.90
C ILE A 33 3.59 -0.31 3.97
N ILE A 34 4.79 -0.64 3.46
CA ILE A 34 5.33 -2.01 3.50
C ILE A 34 5.57 -2.44 4.94
N ASP A 35 6.21 -1.60 5.75
CA ASP A 35 6.53 -1.87 7.16
C ASP A 35 5.24 -2.11 7.95
N ALA A 36 4.27 -1.19 7.84
CA ALA A 36 2.97 -1.33 8.49
C ALA A 36 2.22 -2.59 8.03
N SER A 37 2.31 -2.95 6.75
CA SER A 37 1.69 -4.16 6.21
C SER A 37 2.35 -5.43 6.73
N HIS A 38 3.67 -5.43 6.87
CA HIS A 38 4.46 -6.55 7.40
C HIS A 38 4.12 -6.83 8.86
N GLU A 39 4.03 -5.78 9.68
CA GLU A 39 3.57 -5.86 11.07
C GLU A 39 2.11 -6.34 11.16
N THR A 40 1.21 -5.76 10.36
CA THR A 40 -0.23 -6.06 10.38
C THR A 40 -0.54 -7.53 10.14
N ILE A 41 0.21 -8.20 9.26
CA ILE A 41 -0.02 -9.61 8.94
C ILE A 41 0.75 -10.58 9.84
N GLY A 42 1.48 -10.08 10.86
CA GLY A 42 2.24 -10.91 11.80
C GLY A 42 3.61 -11.32 11.29
N HIS A 43 4.35 -10.38 10.69
CA HIS A 43 5.71 -10.56 10.17
C HIS A 43 5.88 -11.65 9.11
N LEU A 44 4.82 -11.95 8.34
CA LEU A 44 4.92 -12.94 7.26
C LEU A 44 5.96 -12.52 6.22
N GLY A 45 6.57 -13.51 5.57
CA GLY A 45 7.62 -13.26 4.60
C GLY A 45 7.19 -12.36 3.42
N PRO A 46 8.16 -11.85 2.63
CA PRO A 46 7.93 -10.78 1.65
C PRO A 46 6.80 -11.03 0.66
N ARG A 47 6.62 -12.29 0.22
CA ARG A 47 5.52 -12.68 -0.68
C ARG A 47 4.15 -12.39 -0.07
N LYS A 48 3.95 -12.73 1.20
CA LYS A 48 2.67 -12.52 1.91
C LYS A 48 2.42 -11.05 2.18
N THR A 49 3.46 -10.28 2.53
CA THR A 49 3.38 -8.82 2.62
C THR A 49 2.95 -8.20 1.29
N LEU A 50 3.57 -8.61 0.18
CA LEU A 50 3.22 -8.07 -1.14
C LEU A 50 1.82 -8.48 -1.60
N GLU A 51 1.37 -9.71 -1.29
CA GLU A 51 -0.01 -10.17 -1.51
C GLU A 51 -1.02 -9.34 -0.72
N TYR A 52 -0.67 -8.88 0.48
CA TYR A 52 -1.51 -8.03 1.30
C TYR A 52 -1.56 -6.58 0.76
N VAL A 53 -0.40 -5.98 0.51
CA VAL A 53 -0.25 -4.61 0.01
C VAL A 53 -1.07 -4.38 -1.27
N ARG A 54 -0.95 -5.28 -2.26
CA ARG A 54 -1.62 -5.13 -3.58
C ARG A 54 -3.15 -5.20 -3.53
N ARG A 55 -3.73 -5.61 -2.40
CA ARG A 55 -5.19 -5.60 -2.18
C ARG A 55 -5.71 -4.18 -1.92
N TRP A 56 -4.85 -3.30 -1.43
CA TRP A 56 -5.25 -1.97 -0.94
C TRP A 56 -4.59 -0.83 -1.69
N PHE A 57 -3.37 -1.04 -2.21
CA PHE A 57 -2.53 0.00 -2.78
C PHE A 57 -2.04 -0.33 -4.18
N TRP A 58 -1.70 0.71 -4.94
CA TRP A 58 -1.10 0.63 -6.27
C TRP A 58 0.02 1.66 -6.42
N TRP A 59 1.17 1.24 -6.94
CA TRP A 59 2.28 2.08 -7.39
C TRP A 59 3.19 1.31 -8.35
#